data_AF-A0A966IV57-F1
#
_entry.id   AF-A0A966IV57-F1
#
_cell.length_a   1.000
_cell.length_b   1.000
_cell.length_c   1.000
_cell.angle_alpha   90.00
_cell.angle_beta   90.00
_cell.angle_gamma   90.00
#
_symmetry.space_group_name_H-M   'P 1'
#
loop_
_entity.id
_entity.type
_entity.pdbx_description
1 polymer ?
#
loop_
_entity_poly.entity_id
_entity_poly.type
_entity_poly.pdbx_seq_one_letter_code
_entity_poly.pdbx_strand_id
1 'polypeptide(L)'
;MTKTHDLTTGSLAGHFLRLALPAAIGMVFSTLYNVVDVFFAGLISTDAQAGLAISFQAFFIFVTVGFGLGSAMTALVGNAIGAKNDHDASLVATQGVGFAIVASGLLMAAAYFIGPHLLSFISTEGAYRDAGAAYFTILLLSLPAFVIGYGLNGLLQA
;
A
#
# COMPACT_ATOMS: atom_id res chain seq x y z
N MET A 1 32.03 -1.20 12.11
CA MET A 1 31.46 0.16 12.26
C MET A 1 31.24 0.72 10.87
N THR A 2 30.00 0.68 10.42
CA THR A 2 29.54 1.02 9.06
C THR A 2 29.77 2.49 8.77
N LYS A 3 30.42 2.81 7.65
CA LYS A 3 30.54 4.18 7.12
C LYS A 3 29.15 4.70 6.74
N THR A 4 28.45 5.33 7.66
CA THR A 4 27.30 6.18 7.36
C THR A 4 27.85 7.37 6.55
N HIS A 5 27.54 7.44 5.25
CA HIS A 5 27.91 8.59 4.43
C HIS A 5 27.14 9.80 4.95
N ASP A 6 27.87 10.78 5.48
CA ASP A 6 27.31 12.02 5.99
C ASP A 6 26.78 12.87 4.83
N LEU A 7 25.46 12.85 4.65
CA LEU A 7 24.75 13.59 3.61
C LEU A 7 24.87 15.12 3.75
N THR A 8 25.40 15.61 4.88
CA THR A 8 25.65 17.05 5.12
C THR A 8 26.98 17.53 4.55
N THR A 9 27.84 16.63 4.08
CA THR A 9 29.17 16.96 3.54
C THR A 9 29.27 16.58 2.05
N GLY A 10 29.42 17.57 1.16
CA GLY A 10 29.59 17.34 -0.29
C GLY A 10 28.68 18.21 -1.18
N SER A 11 28.65 17.90 -2.49
CA SER A 11 27.82 18.62 -3.47
C SER A 11 26.36 18.19 -3.36
N LEU A 12 25.48 19.14 -3.01
CA LEU A 12 24.02 18.96 -2.94
C LEU A 12 23.45 18.36 -4.23
N ALA A 13 23.90 18.85 -5.38
CA ALA A 13 23.44 18.37 -6.69
C ALA A 13 23.85 16.91 -6.96
N GLY A 14 25.04 16.51 -6.51
CA GLY A 14 25.53 15.13 -6.66
C GLY A 14 24.76 14.14 -5.78
N HIS A 15 24.50 14.51 -4.53
CA HIS A 15 23.67 13.70 -3.62
C HIS A 15 22.23 13.62 -4.11
N PHE A 16 21.65 14.74 -4.56
CA PHE A 16 20.31 14.78 -5.12
C PHE A 16 20.18 13.85 -6.32
N LEU A 17 21.07 13.94 -7.33
CA LEU A 17 20.99 13.08 -8.52
C LEU A 17 21.18 11.59 -8.19
N ARG A 18 22.05 11.26 -7.23
CA ARG A 18 22.29 9.87 -6.83
C ARG A 18 21.09 9.21 -6.13
N LEU A 19 20.23 10.01 -5.50
CA LEU A 19 18.97 9.56 -4.88
C LEU A 19 17.80 9.64 -5.86
N ALA A 20 17.70 10.76 -6.59
CA ALA A 20 16.59 11.05 -7.48
C ALA A 20 16.57 10.14 -8.71
N LEU A 21 17.72 9.77 -9.28
CA LEU A 21 17.75 8.90 -10.46
C LEU A 21 17.21 7.48 -10.17
N PRO A 22 17.68 6.76 -9.13
CA PRO A 22 17.09 5.46 -8.77
C PRO A 22 15.60 5.55 -8.44
N ALA A 23 15.19 6.60 -7.71
CA ALA A 23 13.79 6.80 -7.36
C ALA A 23 12.91 7.05 -8.61
N ALA A 24 13.37 7.90 -9.54
CA ALA A 24 12.67 8.18 -10.79
C ALA A 24 12.54 6.93 -11.66
N ILE A 25 13.62 6.13 -11.78
CA ILE A 25 13.58 4.84 -12.48
C ILE A 25 12.55 3.91 -11.84
N GLY A 26 12.54 3.79 -10.51
CA GLY A 26 11.55 3.00 -9.78
C GLY A 26 10.11 3.45 -10.07
N MET A 27 9.88 4.76 -10.15
CA MET A 27 8.57 5.33 -10.45
C MET A 27 8.14 5.07 -11.90
N VAL A 28 9.07 5.08 -12.86
CA VAL A 28 8.82 4.68 -14.25
C VAL A 28 8.42 3.20 -14.33
N PHE A 29 9.16 2.30 -13.68
CA PHE A 29 8.81 0.87 -13.67
C PHE A 29 7.45 0.60 -12.99
N SER A 30 7.16 1.31 -11.89
CA SER A 30 5.84 1.24 -11.24
C SER A 30 4.72 1.68 -12.19
N THR A 31 4.92 2.76 -12.93
CA THR A 31 3.95 3.24 -13.92
C THR A 31 3.78 2.25 -15.06
N LEU A 32 4.88 1.72 -15.61
CA LEU A 32 4.85 0.73 -16.69
C LEU A 32 4.14 -0.56 -16.25
N TYR A 33 4.35 -1.00 -15.01
CA TYR A 33 3.63 -2.15 -14.47
C TYR A 33 2.11 -1.94 -14.51
N ASN A 34 1.62 -0.78 -14.06
CA ASN A 34 0.20 -0.45 -14.11
C ASN A 34 -0.33 -0.40 -15.55
N VAL A 35 0.46 0.14 -16.50
CA VAL A 35 0.07 0.18 -17.93
C VAL A 35 -0.02 -1.23 -18.51
N VAL A 36 0.97 -2.08 -18.23
CA VAL A 36 1.01 -3.46 -18.71
C VAL A 36 -0.18 -4.26 -18.17
N ASP A 37 -0.50 -4.11 -16.89
CA ASP A 37 -1.64 -4.78 -16.26
C ASP A 37 -2.97 -4.43 -16.95
N VAL A 38 -3.24 -3.13 -17.15
CA VAL A 38 -4.43 -2.65 -17.87
C VAL A 38 -4.42 -3.09 -19.34
N PHE A 39 -3.26 -3.08 -19.99
CA PHE A 39 -3.12 -3.52 -21.39
C PHE A 39 -3.48 -5.00 -21.56
N PHE A 40 -2.96 -5.88 -20.71
CA PHE A 40 -3.30 -7.31 -20.75
C PHE A 40 -4.77 -7.57 -20.41
N ALA A 41 -5.36 -6.82 -19.48
CA ALA A 41 -6.79 -6.91 -19.20
C ALA A 41 -7.64 -6.49 -20.43
N GLY A 42 -7.23 -5.44 -21.14
CA GLY A 42 -7.89 -4.99 -22.37
C GLY A 42 -7.78 -5.98 -23.53
N LEU A 43 -6.72 -6.80 -23.59
CA LEU A 43 -6.60 -7.90 -24.56
C LEU A 43 -7.59 -9.04 -24.32
N ILE A 44 -8.07 -9.21 -23.08
CA ILE A 44 -9.07 -10.23 -22.73
C ILE A 44 -10.45 -9.77 -23.19
N SER A 45 -10.89 -8.59 -22.73
CA SER A 45 -12.12 -7.93 -23.17
C SER A 45 -12.24 -6.51 -22.60
N THR A 46 -13.10 -5.69 -23.20
CA THR A 46 -13.46 -4.38 -22.64
C THR A 46 -14.11 -4.50 -21.25
N ASP A 47 -14.88 -5.57 -21.04
CA ASP A 47 -15.52 -5.86 -19.75
C ASP A 47 -14.49 -6.24 -18.68
N ALA A 48 -13.43 -6.98 -19.03
CA ALA A 48 -12.35 -7.33 -18.11
C ALA A 48 -11.57 -6.08 -17.67
N GLN A 49 -11.26 -5.18 -18.61
CA GLN A 49 -10.61 -3.90 -18.30
C GLN A 49 -11.48 -3.00 -17.40
N ALA A 50 -12.77 -2.89 -17.68
CA ALA A 50 -13.70 -2.15 -16.84
C ALA A 50 -13.85 -2.78 -15.45
N GLY A 51 -13.93 -4.12 -15.39
CA GLY A 51 -13.95 -4.92 -14.17
C GLY A 51 -12.74 -4.66 -13.28
N LEU A 52 -11.54 -4.62 -13.86
CA LEU A 52 -10.31 -4.30 -13.14
C LEU A 52 -10.39 -2.92 -12.46
N ALA A 53 -10.85 -1.89 -13.19
CA ALA A 53 -10.95 -0.53 -12.67
C ALA A 53 -11.92 -0.42 -11.49
N ILE A 54 -13.13 -0.98 -11.59
CA ILE A 54 -14.12 -0.94 -10.50
C ILE A 54 -13.66 -1.76 -9.28
N SER A 55 -12.97 -2.87 -9.51
CA SER A 55 -12.41 -3.71 -8.44
C SER A 55 -11.36 -2.95 -7.66
N PHE A 56 -10.47 -2.26 -8.37
CA PHE A 56 -9.43 -1.48 -7.76
C PHE A 56 -10.00 -0.32 -6.93
N GLN A 57 -11.05 0.36 -7.41
CA GLN A 57 -11.75 1.40 -6.64
C GLN A 57 -12.35 0.84 -5.33
N ALA A 58 -13.05 -0.29 -5.41
CA ALA A 58 -13.59 -0.97 -4.23
C ALA A 58 -12.48 -1.41 -3.26
N PHE A 59 -11.40 -1.98 -3.79
CA PHE A 59 -10.24 -2.42 -3.02
C PHE A 59 -9.52 -1.24 -2.34
N PHE A 60 -9.40 -0.11 -3.03
CA PHE A 60 -8.69 1.07 -2.55
C PHE A 60 -9.29 1.62 -1.24
N ILE A 61 -10.62 1.54 -1.07
CA ILE A 61 -11.29 1.94 0.17
C ILE A 61 -10.71 1.18 1.37
N PHE A 62 -10.46 -0.13 1.24
CA PHE A 62 -9.87 -0.92 2.31
C PHE A 62 -8.38 -0.63 2.49
N VAL A 63 -7.64 -0.39 1.40
CA VAL A 63 -6.21 -0.03 1.46
C VAL A 63 -5.98 1.28 2.20
N THR A 64 -6.91 2.24 2.15
CA THR A 64 -6.77 3.53 2.85
C THR A 64 -6.63 3.38 4.37
N VAL A 65 -7.19 2.32 4.95
CA VAL A 65 -7.00 2.00 6.37
C VAL A 65 -5.54 1.65 6.65
N GLY A 66 -4.86 0.98 5.71
CA GLY A 66 -3.42 0.73 5.76
C GLY A 66 -2.58 2.01 5.70
N PHE A 67 -2.98 3.00 4.89
CA PHE A 67 -2.33 4.32 4.88
C PHE A 67 -2.47 5.03 6.23
N GLY A 68 -3.67 5.00 6.81
CA GLY A 68 -3.93 5.57 8.14
C GLY A 68 -3.07 4.91 9.22
N LEU A 69 -2.94 3.58 9.17
CA LEU A 69 -2.07 2.83 10.07
C LEU A 69 -0.60 3.22 9.90
N GLY A 70 -0.09 3.29 8.67
CA GLY A 70 1.28 3.74 8.40
C GLY A 70 1.55 5.12 8.97
N SER A 71 0.63 6.07 8.77
CA SER A 71 0.73 7.43 9.31
C SER A 71 0.72 7.46 10.85
N ALA A 72 -0.16 6.67 11.48
CA ALA A 72 -0.20 6.54 12.94
C ALA A 72 1.10 5.95 13.51
N MET A 73 1.67 4.95 12.84
CA MET A 73 2.95 4.33 13.21
C MET A 73 4.10 5.33 13.13
N THR A 74 4.19 6.09 12.03
CA THR A 74 5.20 7.14 11.88
C THR A 74 5.11 8.18 13.01
N ALA A 75 3.90 8.63 13.33
CA ALA A 75 3.70 9.62 14.38
C ALA A 75 4.06 9.10 15.78
N LEU A 76 3.59 7.90 16.15
CA LEU A 76 3.81 7.35 17.49
C LEU A 76 5.28 6.97 17.72
N VAL A 77 5.88 6.28 16.75
CA VAL A 77 7.29 5.87 16.86
C VAL A 77 8.21 7.07 16.75
N GLY A 78 7.94 8.01 15.83
CA GLY A 78 8.73 9.22 15.67
C GLY A 78 8.73 10.10 16.92
N ASN A 79 7.59 10.19 17.63
CA ASN A 79 7.52 10.88 18.92
C ASN A 79 8.37 10.19 20.00
N ALA A 80 8.34 8.86 20.09
CA ALA A 80 9.13 8.11 21.06
C ALA A 80 10.65 8.21 20.79
N ILE A 81 11.05 8.14 19.51
CA ILE A 81 12.43 8.39 19.06
C ILE A 81 12.84 9.83 19.39
N GLY A 82 11.99 10.81 19.10
CA GLY A 82 12.24 12.23 19.40
C GLY A 82 12.41 12.50 20.90
N ALA A 83 11.72 11.75 21.76
CA ALA A 83 11.87 11.80 23.21
C ALA A 83 13.12 11.07 23.73
N LYS A 84 13.95 10.48 22.85
CA LYS A 84 15.12 9.66 23.18
C LYS A 84 14.79 8.44 24.05
N ASN A 85 13.56 7.92 23.92
CA ASN A 85 13.12 6.73 24.64
C ASN A 85 13.09 5.51 23.69
N ASP A 86 14.27 4.96 23.42
CA ASP A 86 14.45 3.84 22.49
C ASP A 86 13.67 2.59 22.90
N HIS A 87 13.47 2.39 24.20
CA HIS A 87 12.69 1.28 24.74
C HIS A 87 11.21 1.40 24.36
N ASP A 88 10.60 2.58 24.58
CA ASP A 88 9.22 2.82 24.16
C ASP A 88 9.08 2.79 22.64
N ALA A 89 10.04 3.33 21.90
CA ALA A 89 10.02 3.29 20.44
C ALA A 89 9.94 1.85 19.92
N SER A 90 10.76 0.94 20.48
CA SER A 90 10.73 -0.48 20.13
C SER A 90 9.43 -1.18 20.55
N LEU A 91 8.91 -0.84 21.72
CA LEU A 91 7.65 -1.40 22.23
C LEU A 91 6.46 -1.01 21.35
N VAL A 92 6.32 0.28 21.04
CA VAL A 92 5.27 0.83 20.18
C VAL A 92 5.38 0.27 18.76
N ALA A 93 6.60 0.16 18.22
CA ALA A 93 6.83 -0.46 16.91
C ALA A 93 6.31 -1.90 16.87
N THR A 94 6.65 -2.71 17.88
CA THR A 94 6.24 -4.12 17.97
C THR A 94 4.73 -4.26 18.15
N GLN A 95 4.13 -3.46 19.02
CA GLN A 95 2.68 -3.42 19.22
C GLN A 95 1.95 -3.02 17.94
N GLY A 96 2.49 -2.04 17.22
CA GLY A 96 1.93 -1.57 15.97
C GLY A 96 1.98 -2.58 14.84
N VAL A 97 3.07 -3.36 14.72
CA VAL A 97 3.13 -4.50 13.78
C VAL A 97 2.12 -5.58 14.18
N GLY A 98 2.00 -5.90 15.47
CA GLY A 98 0.98 -6.83 15.98
C GLY A 98 -0.43 -6.35 15.66
N PHE A 99 -0.71 -5.06 15.86
CA PHE A 99 -1.98 -4.43 15.49
C PHE A 99 -2.21 -4.50 13.99
N ALA A 100 -1.19 -4.26 13.15
CA ALA A 100 -1.30 -4.36 11.70
C ALA A 100 -1.74 -5.76 11.26
N ILE A 101 -1.17 -6.81 11.86
CA ILE A 101 -1.53 -8.19 11.56
C ILE A 101 -3.01 -8.46 11.93
N VAL A 102 -3.43 -8.09 13.15
CA VAL A 102 -4.81 -8.30 13.60
C VAL A 102 -5.80 -7.47 12.76
N ALA A 103 -5.51 -6.19 12.56
CA ALA A 103 -6.33 -5.28 11.76
C ALA A 103 -6.45 -5.76 10.31
N SER A 104 -5.37 -6.30 9.74
CA SER A 104 -5.40 -6.84 8.38
C SER A 104 -6.33 -8.04 8.24
N GLY A 105 -6.36 -8.95 9.23
CA GLY A 105 -7.29 -10.08 9.25
C GLY A 105 -8.75 -9.62 9.37
N LEU A 106 -9.02 -8.65 10.25
CA LEU A 106 -10.35 -8.07 10.40
C LEU A 106 -10.81 -7.33 9.14
N LEU A 107 -9.93 -6.56 8.51
CA LEU A 107 -10.20 -5.86 7.25
C LEU A 107 -10.43 -6.83 6.10
N MET A 108 -9.66 -7.91 6.03
CA MET A 108 -9.86 -8.95 5.01
C MET A 108 -11.24 -9.61 5.17
N ALA A 109 -11.62 -9.96 6.39
CA ALA A 109 -12.97 -10.50 6.66
C ALA A 109 -14.05 -9.48 6.31
N ALA A 110 -13.92 -8.23 6.73
CA ALA A 110 -14.87 -7.16 6.41
C ALA A 110 -14.98 -6.94 4.89
N ALA A 111 -13.85 -6.91 4.17
CA ALA A 111 -13.81 -6.76 2.74
C ALA A 111 -14.48 -7.94 2.01
N TYR A 112 -14.40 -9.15 2.56
CA TYR A 112 -15.03 -10.32 1.95
C TYR A 112 -16.56 -10.24 2.00
N PHE A 113 -17.13 -9.77 3.11
CA PHE A 113 -18.58 -9.60 3.25
C PHE A 113 -19.10 -8.31 2.59
N ILE A 114 -18.37 -7.20 2.71
CA ILE A 114 -18.80 -5.88 2.24
C ILE A 114 -18.47 -5.69 0.75
N GLY A 115 -17.38 -6.28 0.26
CA GLY A 115 -16.87 -6.09 -1.09
C GLY A 115 -17.87 -6.33 -2.22
N PRO A 116 -18.61 -7.46 -2.24
CA PRO A 116 -19.64 -7.71 -3.23
C PRO A 116 -20.78 -6.67 -3.22
N HIS A 117 -21.16 -6.18 -2.03
CA HIS A 117 -22.15 -5.12 -1.88
C HIS A 117 -21.61 -3.77 -2.36
N LEU A 118 -20.36 -3.47 -2.07
CA LEU A 118 -19.69 -2.27 -2.54
C LEU A 118 -19.61 -2.24 -4.08
N LEU A 119 -19.22 -3.37 -4.68
CA LEU A 119 -19.25 -3.55 -6.15
C LEU A 119 -20.65 -3.35 -6.72
N SER A 120 -21.68 -3.90 -6.07
CA SER A 120 -23.08 -3.71 -6.51
C SER A 120 -23.57 -2.27 -6.41
N PHE A 121 -22.97 -1.45 -5.54
CA PHE A 121 -23.34 -0.06 -5.35
C PHE A 121 -22.69 0.86 -6.38
N ILE A 122 -21.46 0.54 -6.80
CA ILE A 122 -20.68 1.33 -7.77
C ILE A 122 -20.82 0.85 -9.21
N SER A 123 -21.42 -0.31 -9.46
CA SER A 123 -21.59 -0.90 -10.79
C SER A 123 -23.00 -1.45 -11.01
N THR A 124 -23.43 -1.45 -12.27
CA THR A 124 -24.67 -2.11 -12.72
C THR A 124 -24.40 -3.58 -13.04
N GLU A 125 -25.47 -4.37 -13.13
CA GLU A 125 -25.36 -5.78 -13.55
C GLU A 125 -24.81 -5.91 -14.98
N GLY A 126 -23.93 -6.90 -15.18
CA GLY A 126 -23.28 -7.16 -16.47
C GLY A 126 -21.96 -7.93 -16.33
N ALA A 127 -21.42 -8.38 -17.45
CA ALA A 127 -20.19 -9.19 -17.50
C ALA A 127 -18.97 -8.51 -16.86
N TYR A 128 -18.90 -7.17 -16.91
CA TYR A 128 -17.82 -6.41 -16.28
C TYR A 128 -17.88 -6.43 -14.74
N ARG A 129 -19.07 -6.55 -14.15
CA ARG A 129 -19.24 -6.69 -12.69
C ARG A 129 -18.80 -8.07 -12.22
N ASP A 130 -19.07 -9.11 -13.00
CA ASP A 130 -18.62 -10.48 -12.71
C ASP A 130 -17.09 -10.57 -12.79
N ALA A 131 -16.50 -9.98 -13.84
CA ALA A 131 -15.05 -9.82 -13.93
C ALA A 131 -14.51 -9.06 -12.72
N GLY A 132 -15.18 -7.97 -12.32
CA GLY A 132 -14.77 -7.19 -11.16
C GLY A 132 -14.83 -7.97 -9.84
N ALA A 133 -15.88 -8.76 -9.61
CA ALA A 133 -15.96 -9.60 -8.41
C ALA A 133 -14.83 -10.64 -8.35
N ALA A 134 -14.46 -11.21 -9.50
CA ALA A 134 -13.33 -12.14 -9.59
C ALA A 134 -12.00 -11.44 -9.26
N TYR A 135 -11.73 -10.28 -9.87
CA TYR A 135 -10.53 -9.48 -9.58
C TYR A 135 -10.47 -9.04 -8.12
N PHE A 136 -11.58 -8.55 -7.56
CA PHE A 136 -11.67 -8.11 -6.18
C PHE A 136 -11.33 -9.25 -5.20
N THR A 137 -11.81 -10.46 -5.45
CA THR A 137 -11.51 -11.63 -4.59
C THR A 137 -10.02 -11.96 -4.60
N ILE A 138 -9.36 -11.85 -5.76
CA ILE A 138 -7.90 -12.04 -5.87
C ILE A 138 -7.15 -10.93 -5.14
N LEU A 139 -7.56 -9.66 -5.32
CA LEU A 139 -6.96 -8.52 -4.64
C LEU A 139 -7.10 -8.62 -3.12
N LEU A 140 -8.19 -9.19 -2.63
CA LEU A 140 -8.47 -9.35 -1.20
C LEU A 140 -7.40 -10.21 -0.49
N LEU A 141 -6.82 -11.19 -1.18
CA LEU A 141 -5.70 -12.00 -0.68
C LEU A 141 -4.43 -11.17 -0.51
N SER A 142 -4.29 -10.08 -1.27
CA SER A 142 -3.16 -9.15 -1.20
C SER A 142 -3.35 -8.09 -0.11
N LEU A 143 -4.57 -7.88 0.37
CA LEU A 143 -4.92 -6.86 1.37
C LEU A 143 -4.05 -6.93 2.64
N PRO A 144 -3.79 -8.12 3.23
CA PRO A 144 -2.94 -8.19 4.41
C PRO A 144 -1.50 -7.77 4.14
N ALA A 145 -0.95 -8.15 2.99
CA ALA A 145 0.39 -7.74 2.58
C ALA A 145 0.48 -6.23 2.41
N PHE A 146 -0.54 -5.58 1.85
CA PHE A 146 -0.61 -4.12 1.72
C PHE A 146 -0.68 -3.42 3.07
N VAL A 147 -1.58 -3.84 3.97
CA VAL A 147 -1.76 -3.18 5.28
C VAL A 147 -0.50 -3.31 6.14
N ILE A 148 0.08 -4.51 6.20
CA ILE A 148 1.34 -4.73 6.92
C ILE A 148 2.48 -3.96 6.25
N GLY A 149 2.56 -3.99 4.92
CA GLY A 149 3.57 -3.25 4.15
C GLY A 149 3.55 -1.75 4.42
N TYR A 150 2.37 -1.12 4.46
CA TYR A 150 2.24 0.30 4.81
C TYR A 150 2.58 0.59 6.28
N GLY A 151 2.20 -0.30 7.20
CA GLY A 151 2.59 -0.19 8.61
C GLY A 151 4.11 -0.21 8.79
N LEU A 152 4.80 -1.17 8.14
CA LEU A 152 6.26 -1.28 8.15
C LEU A 152 6.92 -0.08 7.46
N ASN A 153 6.35 0.39 6.36
CA ASN A 153 6.85 1.57 5.68
C ASN A 153 6.73 2.82 6.57
N GLY A 154 5.63 2.95 7.31
CA GLY A 154 5.45 4.01 8.30
C GLY A 154 6.51 3.96 9.42
N LEU A 155 6.87 2.76 9.87
CA LEU A 155 7.94 2.56 10.85
C LEU A 155 9.33 2.98 10.31
N LEU A 156 9.61 2.73 9.03
CA LEU A 156 10.88 3.13 8.41
C LEU A 156 10.99 4.64 8.17
N GLN A 157 9.86 5.35 8.11
CA GLN A 157 9.81 6.81 7.95
C GLN A 157 9.80 7.58 9.28
N ALA A 158 9.59 6.88 10.40
CA ALA A 158 9.64 7.44 11.76
C ALA A 158 11.06 7.84 12.16
#